data_AF-A0A085ZSL1-F1
#
_entry.id   AF-A0A085ZSL1-F1
#
_cell.length_a   1.000
_cell.length_b   1.000
_cell.length_c   1.000
_cell.angle_alpha   90.00
_cell.angle_beta   90.00
_cell.angle_gamma   90.00
#
_symmetry.space_group_name_H-M   'P 1'
#
loop_
_entity.id
_entity.type
_entity.pdbx_description
1 polymer ?
#
loop_
_entity_poly.entity_id
_entity_poly.type
_entity_poly.pdbx_seq_one_letter_code
_entity_poly.pdbx_strand_id
1 'polypeptide(L)'
;MKNLLLFSIAFLCLESYSQKQSFPASTVYSYGIMAGTKNSQDAVTNYQLWKSNFVEKCNNARYRVKFDTPSETVSEGIGYGMLLAVYATDKELFDGFWLYYKDNVNSNGVMNWKINGCSGTHSPNGATDAELDVAFALIVADFQWGSTGSINYKNDAKSLITTIKLHEIEANTFVLKPGDQFGGSQITNPSYFSPAYYRAFGAFTNDVSFWNSVAAKSYTIINNNLTVNNAVGGLVSDWCTAAGTYSSEAGIYKYDGKTYNYDAVRTPWRIAVDYVWYGTADAKTYVKKSSDFVRVNLGGTSNIKDGYSQDGSLVGQWHNATFVGAFACAAMGGDNQIHLNESYTDLKNLNEPNSYFNQTLKTLYTFLLTGNFYLPSNATLSNDNFDIEKSTVTLFPNPSADRITVNAPERSTIYVISASGSIIHQQKSTSETTEINLANQASGVYFVKIANDDFKSITKKVILN
;
A
#
# COMPACT_ATOMS: atom_id res chain seq x y z
N MET A 1 -30.94 -60.43 12.33
CA MET A 1 -30.75 -58.99 12.59
C MET A 1 -29.28 -58.64 12.38
N LYS A 2 -28.90 -58.16 11.20
CA LYS A 2 -27.57 -57.58 10.95
C LYS A 2 -27.79 -56.10 10.68
N ASN A 3 -27.43 -55.26 11.65
CA ASN A 3 -27.55 -53.81 11.55
C ASN A 3 -26.48 -53.29 10.58
N LEU A 4 -26.92 -52.76 9.45
CA LEU A 4 -26.08 -52.04 8.50
C LEU A 4 -26.00 -50.58 8.98
N LEU A 5 -24.87 -50.18 9.59
CA LEU A 5 -24.58 -48.77 9.85
C LEU A 5 -24.16 -48.11 8.53
N LEU A 6 -25.02 -47.24 7.97
CA LEU A 6 -24.61 -46.30 6.92
C LEU A 6 -23.84 -45.14 7.57
N PHE A 7 -22.53 -45.07 7.31
CA PHE A 7 -21.75 -43.85 7.53
C PHE A 7 -22.07 -42.86 6.42
N SER A 8 -22.85 -41.82 6.75
CA SER A 8 -23.01 -40.66 5.87
C SER A 8 -21.79 -39.76 6.06
N ILE A 9 -20.86 -39.80 5.11
CA ILE A 9 -19.75 -38.83 5.05
C ILE A 9 -20.34 -37.53 4.51
N ALA A 10 -20.58 -36.57 5.40
CA ALA A 10 -20.86 -35.20 5.01
C ALA A 10 -19.58 -34.62 4.39
N PHE A 11 -19.56 -34.46 3.08
CA PHE A 11 -18.58 -33.60 2.42
C PHE A 11 -18.88 -32.16 2.86
N LEU A 12 -18.16 -31.68 3.87
CA LEU A 12 -18.01 -30.25 4.10
C LEU A 12 -17.29 -29.68 2.87
N CYS A 13 -18.05 -29.11 1.94
CA CYS A 13 -17.50 -28.22 0.92
C CYS A 13 -16.94 -26.99 1.65
N LEU A 14 -15.69 -27.10 2.11
CA LEU A 14 -14.91 -25.92 2.44
C LEU A 14 -14.66 -25.20 1.12
N GLU A 15 -15.17 -23.98 0.98
CA GLU A 15 -14.77 -23.11 -0.12
C GLU A 15 -13.27 -22.82 0.04
N SER A 16 -12.43 -23.57 -0.66
CA SER A 16 -11.01 -23.30 -0.74
C SER A 16 -10.79 -22.20 -1.77
N TYR A 17 -10.62 -20.97 -1.27
CA TYR A 17 -10.15 -19.87 -2.10
C TYR A 17 -8.67 -20.11 -2.43
N SER A 18 -8.32 -20.09 -3.72
CA SER A 18 -6.92 -20.14 -4.15
C SER A 18 -6.23 -18.86 -3.69
N GLN A 19 -5.33 -18.99 -2.70
CA GLN A 19 -4.61 -17.87 -2.11
C GLN A 19 -3.19 -17.80 -2.69
N LYS A 20 -2.73 -16.62 -3.13
CA LYS A 20 -1.43 -16.49 -3.81
C LYS A 20 -0.23 -16.56 -2.86
N GLN A 21 -0.32 -15.94 -1.68
CA GLN A 21 0.78 -15.88 -0.71
C GLN A 21 0.27 -16.23 0.69
N SER A 22 0.78 -17.30 1.30
CA SER A 22 0.36 -17.71 2.65
C SER A 22 0.86 -16.77 3.74
N PHE A 23 0.10 -16.66 4.83
CA PHE A 23 0.56 -16.08 6.09
C PHE A 23 1.11 -17.16 7.04
N PRO A 24 2.28 -16.99 7.66
CA PRO A 24 3.19 -15.85 7.47
C PRO A 24 3.99 -15.93 6.16
N ALA A 25 4.16 -14.79 5.50
CA ALA A 25 4.95 -14.64 4.27
C ALA A 25 6.46 -14.60 4.55
N SER A 26 6.88 -14.04 5.69
CA SER A 26 8.29 -13.96 6.12
C SER A 26 9.26 -13.42 5.05
N THR A 27 8.81 -12.45 4.26
CA THR A 27 9.57 -11.87 3.14
C THR A 27 10.79 -11.11 3.64
N VAL A 28 11.91 -11.25 2.94
CA VAL A 28 13.08 -10.41 3.13
C VAL A 28 12.98 -9.23 2.17
N TYR A 29 12.95 -8.01 2.70
CA TYR A 29 12.92 -6.80 1.88
C TYR A 29 14.24 -6.59 1.16
N SER A 30 14.18 -6.03 -0.06
CA SER A 30 15.37 -5.73 -0.87
C SER A 30 16.18 -4.55 -0.36
N TYR A 31 15.59 -3.72 0.50
CA TYR A 31 16.21 -2.54 1.08
C TYR A 31 16.07 -2.52 2.60
N GLY A 32 17.03 -1.86 3.25
CA GLY A 32 17.12 -1.79 4.70
C GLY A 32 17.61 -3.07 5.37
N ILE A 33 17.62 -3.03 6.68
CA ILE A 33 17.97 -4.13 7.56
C ILE A 33 16.71 -4.66 8.26
N MET A 34 16.76 -5.93 8.66
CA MET A 34 15.69 -6.56 9.45
C MET A 34 16.26 -7.06 10.77
N ALA A 35 15.45 -7.14 11.83
CA ALA A 35 15.91 -7.68 13.10
C ALA A 35 16.41 -9.13 12.92
N GLY A 36 17.56 -9.43 13.51
CA GLY A 36 18.18 -10.77 13.47
C GLY A 36 17.38 -11.81 14.25
N THR A 37 16.65 -11.37 15.27
CA THR A 37 15.79 -12.21 16.13
C THR A 37 14.33 -12.21 15.72
N LYS A 38 13.97 -11.63 14.55
CA LYS A 38 12.59 -11.58 14.08
C LYS A 38 11.98 -12.97 13.98
N ASN A 39 10.72 -13.10 14.36
CA ASN A 39 9.99 -14.34 14.29
C ASN A 39 8.56 -14.09 13.79
N SER A 40 8.20 -14.67 12.66
CA SER A 40 6.86 -14.53 12.09
C SER A 40 5.74 -15.08 12.98
N GLN A 41 6.04 -15.95 13.94
CA GLN A 41 5.08 -16.35 14.97
C GLN A 41 4.64 -15.16 15.84
N ASP A 42 5.48 -14.15 16.03
CA ASP A 42 5.10 -12.93 16.75
C ASP A 42 3.99 -12.18 15.97
N ALA A 43 4.03 -12.16 14.63
CA ALA A 43 2.96 -11.59 13.80
C ALA A 43 1.66 -12.40 13.94
N VAL A 44 1.74 -13.73 13.86
CA VAL A 44 0.57 -14.62 14.03
C VAL A 44 -0.09 -14.40 15.40
N THR A 45 0.69 -14.39 16.47
CA THR A 45 0.20 -14.21 17.84
C THR A 45 -0.46 -12.83 18.02
N ASN A 46 0.16 -11.74 17.53
CA ASN A 46 -0.43 -10.41 17.62
C ASN A 46 -1.72 -10.30 16.80
N TYR A 47 -1.80 -10.92 15.62
CA TYR A 47 -3.03 -10.92 14.82
C TYR A 47 -4.18 -11.62 15.53
N GLN A 48 -3.95 -12.81 16.11
CA GLN A 48 -5.00 -13.53 16.83
C GLN A 48 -5.46 -12.78 18.08
N LEU A 49 -4.53 -12.17 18.81
CA LEU A 49 -4.84 -11.36 19.99
C LEU A 49 -5.67 -10.12 19.61
N TRP A 50 -5.25 -9.40 18.57
CA TRP A 50 -5.99 -8.25 18.03
C TRP A 50 -7.39 -8.66 17.56
N LYS A 51 -7.49 -9.74 16.78
CA LYS A 51 -8.76 -10.24 16.24
C LYS A 51 -9.74 -10.58 17.38
N SER A 52 -9.27 -11.30 18.40
CA SER A 52 -10.09 -11.66 19.57
C SER A 52 -10.61 -10.44 20.34
N ASN A 53 -9.81 -9.38 20.44
CA ASN A 53 -10.13 -8.25 21.31
C ASN A 53 -10.95 -7.16 20.61
N PHE A 54 -10.72 -6.91 19.33
CA PHE A 54 -11.26 -5.74 18.65
C PHE A 54 -12.25 -6.05 17.54
N VAL A 55 -12.25 -7.26 16.97
CA VAL A 55 -13.20 -7.59 15.90
C VAL A 55 -14.55 -7.95 16.48
N GLU A 56 -15.59 -7.33 15.96
CA GLU A 56 -16.98 -7.65 16.28
C GLU A 56 -17.75 -8.00 15.02
N LYS A 57 -18.50 -9.09 15.07
CA LYS A 57 -19.39 -9.52 13.99
C LYS A 57 -20.67 -8.69 13.99
N CYS A 58 -21.02 -8.15 12.83
CA CYS A 58 -22.28 -7.48 12.56
C CYS A 58 -23.20 -8.40 11.73
N ASN A 59 -24.41 -7.91 11.44
CA ASN A 59 -25.36 -8.62 10.59
C ASN A 59 -24.86 -8.74 9.15
N ASN A 60 -25.43 -9.67 8.38
CA ASN A 60 -25.17 -9.85 6.94
C ASN A 60 -23.68 -10.05 6.59
N ALA A 61 -22.93 -10.78 7.42
CA ALA A 61 -21.49 -11.04 7.24
C ALA A 61 -20.62 -9.77 7.17
N ARG A 62 -21.03 -8.69 7.84
CA ARG A 62 -20.18 -7.53 8.09
C ARG A 62 -19.37 -7.74 9.35
N TYR A 63 -18.20 -7.15 9.40
CA TYR A 63 -17.37 -7.07 10.60
C TYR A 63 -16.98 -5.61 10.84
N ARG A 64 -16.79 -5.25 12.11
CA ARG A 64 -16.27 -3.93 12.51
C ARG A 64 -15.10 -4.08 13.46
N VAL A 65 -14.35 -3.00 13.64
CA VAL A 65 -13.29 -2.90 14.64
C VAL A 65 -13.77 -2.00 15.76
N LYS A 66 -13.79 -2.51 17.00
CA LYS A 66 -14.13 -1.74 18.21
C LYS A 66 -13.04 -0.69 18.46
N PHE A 67 -13.46 0.56 18.59
CA PHE A 67 -12.61 1.67 18.99
C PHE A 67 -12.38 1.69 20.52
N ASP A 68 -11.60 2.65 21.02
CA ASP A 68 -11.38 2.83 22.48
C ASP A 68 -12.70 3.02 23.24
N THR A 69 -13.67 3.68 22.62
CA THR A 69 -15.09 3.57 23.02
C THR A 69 -15.68 2.37 22.29
N PRO A 70 -15.94 1.22 22.96
CA PRO A 70 -16.21 -0.04 22.26
C PRO A 70 -17.51 -0.08 21.45
N SER A 71 -18.45 0.82 21.76
CA SER A 71 -19.69 1.04 21.01
C SER A 71 -19.49 1.84 19.72
N GLU A 72 -18.28 2.32 19.45
CA GLU A 72 -17.92 3.09 18.27
C GLU A 72 -16.93 2.32 17.39
N THR A 73 -16.88 2.72 16.13
CA THR A 73 -15.89 2.30 15.15
C THR A 73 -15.43 3.52 14.37
N VAL A 74 -14.13 3.63 14.12
CA VAL A 74 -13.56 4.67 13.25
C VAL A 74 -13.09 4.08 11.93
N SER A 75 -13.12 4.87 10.85
CA SER A 75 -12.68 4.42 9.51
C SER A 75 -11.22 3.98 9.53
N GLU A 76 -10.36 4.65 10.31
CA GLU A 76 -8.97 4.26 10.56
C GLU A 76 -8.87 2.78 11.00
N GLY A 77 -9.69 2.38 11.97
CA GLY A 77 -9.71 1.01 12.47
C GLY A 77 -10.16 0.00 11.43
N ILE A 78 -11.07 0.39 10.51
CA ILE A 78 -11.45 -0.45 9.37
C ILE A 78 -10.30 -0.58 8.38
N GLY A 79 -9.60 0.51 8.05
CA GLY A 79 -8.41 0.48 7.19
C GLY A 79 -7.33 -0.44 7.76
N TYR A 80 -7.01 -0.29 9.05
CA TYR A 80 -6.07 -1.18 9.75
C TYR A 80 -6.55 -2.63 9.75
N GLY A 81 -7.83 -2.86 10.01
CA GLY A 81 -8.41 -4.20 10.02
C GLY A 81 -8.34 -4.88 8.66
N MET A 82 -8.58 -4.14 7.56
CA MET A 82 -8.45 -4.65 6.20
C MET A 82 -7.01 -5.00 5.86
N LEU A 83 -6.04 -4.16 6.22
CA LEU A 83 -4.61 -4.47 6.06
C LEU A 83 -4.21 -5.73 6.84
N LEU A 84 -4.62 -5.83 8.10
CA LEU A 84 -4.30 -7.00 8.93
C LEU A 84 -4.94 -8.28 8.37
N ALA A 85 -6.22 -8.24 8.00
CA ALA A 85 -6.95 -9.39 7.48
C ALA A 85 -6.36 -9.88 6.14
N VAL A 86 -6.03 -8.98 5.21
CA VAL A 86 -5.52 -9.39 3.89
C VAL A 86 -4.14 -10.03 3.98
N TYR A 87 -3.23 -9.45 4.78
CA TYR A 87 -1.91 -10.04 4.99
C TYR A 87 -1.94 -11.30 5.86
N ALA A 88 -2.93 -11.44 6.75
CA ALA A 88 -3.20 -12.66 7.51
C ALA A 88 -3.94 -13.74 6.71
N THR A 89 -4.24 -13.50 5.42
CA THR A 89 -5.00 -14.40 4.53
C THR A 89 -6.42 -14.72 5.03
N ASP A 90 -7.03 -13.82 5.79
CA ASP A 90 -8.34 -13.96 6.40
C ASP A 90 -9.44 -13.35 5.53
N LYS A 91 -9.79 -14.07 4.46
CA LYS A 91 -10.68 -13.57 3.40
C LYS A 91 -12.08 -13.20 3.90
N GLU A 92 -12.69 -14.04 4.74
CA GLU A 92 -14.03 -13.78 5.28
C GLU A 92 -14.07 -12.46 6.06
N LEU A 93 -13.06 -12.25 6.91
CA LEU A 93 -12.96 -11.03 7.69
C LEU A 93 -12.69 -9.82 6.80
N PHE A 94 -11.79 -9.94 5.82
CA PHE A 94 -11.50 -8.87 4.86
C PHE A 94 -12.75 -8.43 4.09
N ASP A 95 -13.48 -9.39 3.52
CA ASP A 95 -14.69 -9.13 2.74
C ASP A 95 -15.75 -8.44 3.60
N GLY A 96 -15.92 -8.87 4.85
CA GLY A 96 -16.89 -8.27 5.75
C GLY A 96 -16.50 -6.89 6.26
N PHE A 97 -15.20 -6.57 6.40
CA PHE A 97 -14.75 -5.20 6.64
C PHE A 97 -15.00 -4.31 5.42
N TRP A 98 -14.72 -4.80 4.20
CA TRP A 98 -14.98 -4.04 2.98
C TRP A 98 -16.46 -3.74 2.77
N LEU A 99 -17.32 -4.72 3.04
CA LEU A 99 -18.77 -4.51 2.98
C LEU A 99 -19.24 -3.52 4.06
N TYR A 100 -18.68 -3.59 5.27
CA TYR A 100 -18.96 -2.60 6.31
C TYR A 100 -18.49 -1.19 5.91
N TYR A 101 -17.31 -1.05 5.30
CA TYR A 101 -16.83 0.22 4.76
C TYR A 101 -17.84 0.80 3.76
N LYS A 102 -18.27 0.00 2.78
CA LYS A 102 -19.23 0.41 1.75
C LYS A 102 -20.61 0.78 2.30
N ASP A 103 -21.06 0.10 3.35
CA ASP A 103 -22.34 0.41 4.00
C ASP A 103 -22.32 1.79 4.71
N ASN A 104 -21.15 2.38 4.92
CA ASN A 104 -20.96 3.59 5.73
C ASN A 104 -20.30 4.77 4.97
N VAL A 105 -20.26 4.74 3.63
CA VAL A 105 -19.71 5.84 2.81
C VAL A 105 -20.62 7.07 2.79
N ASN A 106 -20.00 8.24 2.66
CA ASN A 106 -20.67 9.52 2.46
C ASN A 106 -20.95 9.78 0.96
N SER A 107 -21.45 10.97 0.62
CA SER A 107 -21.80 11.32 -0.77
C SER A 107 -20.60 11.42 -1.72
N ASN A 108 -19.38 11.59 -1.19
CA ASN A 108 -18.15 11.58 -1.98
C ASN A 108 -17.57 10.17 -2.15
N GLY A 109 -18.19 9.14 -1.55
CA GLY A 109 -17.73 7.76 -1.68
C GLY A 109 -16.57 7.38 -0.76
N VAL A 110 -16.29 8.18 0.27
CA VAL A 110 -15.34 7.86 1.36
C VAL A 110 -16.12 7.49 2.63
N MET A 111 -15.54 6.68 3.52
CA MET A 111 -16.26 6.22 4.72
C MET A 111 -16.41 7.35 5.74
N ASN A 112 -17.60 7.51 6.32
CA ASN A 112 -17.75 8.43 7.45
C ASN A 112 -16.83 7.99 8.60
N TRP A 113 -16.01 8.91 9.12
CA TRP A 113 -14.86 8.56 9.95
C TRP A 113 -15.24 7.96 11.30
N LYS A 114 -16.49 8.13 11.77
CA LYS A 114 -16.97 7.51 13.02
C LYS A 114 -18.42 7.02 12.93
N ILE A 115 -18.62 5.76 13.31
CA ILE A 115 -19.89 5.02 13.26
C ILE A 115 -20.28 4.49 14.65
N ASN A 116 -21.58 4.44 14.95
CA ASN A 116 -22.15 3.82 16.15
C ASN A 116 -22.16 2.28 16.04
N GLY A 117 -21.00 1.67 16.19
CA GLY A 117 -20.88 0.21 16.21
C GLY A 117 -21.22 -0.38 14.84
N CYS A 118 -22.22 -1.24 14.74
CA CYS A 118 -22.55 -1.92 13.48
C CYS A 118 -23.26 -1.06 12.43
N SER A 119 -23.83 0.10 12.81
CA SER A 119 -24.55 0.97 11.87
C SER A 119 -24.81 2.36 12.44
N GLY A 120 -25.03 3.33 11.58
CA GLY A 120 -25.49 4.66 11.96
C GLY A 120 -24.33 5.60 12.22
N THR A 121 -24.19 6.61 11.36
CA THR A 121 -23.12 7.60 11.43
C THR A 121 -23.15 8.35 12.75
N HIS A 122 -22.02 8.34 13.48
CA HIS A 122 -21.82 9.16 14.67
C HIS A 122 -21.23 10.52 14.29
N SER A 123 -20.20 10.53 13.43
CA SER A 123 -19.61 11.76 12.89
C SER A 123 -19.33 11.58 11.40
N PRO A 124 -19.83 12.49 10.54
CA PRO A 124 -19.74 12.34 9.09
C PRO A 124 -18.37 12.74 8.55
N ASN A 125 -18.16 12.49 7.25
CA ASN A 125 -16.99 12.83 6.43
C ASN A 125 -15.81 11.86 6.58
N GLY A 126 -14.95 11.81 5.55
CA GLY A 126 -13.80 10.93 5.48
C GLY A 126 -12.60 11.40 6.29
N ALA A 127 -11.71 10.47 6.58
CA ALA A 127 -10.42 10.70 7.21
C ALA A 127 -9.37 9.98 6.36
N THR A 128 -8.58 10.75 5.64
CA THR A 128 -7.88 10.28 4.45
C THR A 128 -6.88 9.15 4.73
N ASP A 129 -6.33 9.03 5.93
CA ASP A 129 -5.50 7.88 6.30
C ASP A 129 -6.24 6.53 6.16
N ALA A 130 -7.52 6.50 6.52
CA ALA A 130 -8.34 5.31 6.37
C ALA A 130 -8.52 4.92 4.90
N GLU A 131 -8.88 5.89 4.04
CA GLU A 131 -9.06 5.68 2.62
C GLU A 131 -7.78 5.15 1.95
N LEU A 132 -6.61 5.69 2.31
CA LEU A 132 -5.31 5.21 1.84
C LEU A 132 -5.05 3.75 2.23
N ASP A 133 -5.32 3.38 3.48
CA ASP A 133 -5.16 2.01 3.97
C ASP A 133 -6.12 1.03 3.29
N VAL A 134 -7.38 1.40 3.14
CA VAL A 134 -8.42 0.59 2.48
C VAL A 134 -8.09 0.37 1.00
N ALA A 135 -7.74 1.45 0.28
CA ALA A 135 -7.36 1.36 -1.13
C ALA A 135 -6.15 0.44 -1.33
N PHE A 136 -5.13 0.54 -0.48
CA PHE A 136 -3.98 -0.34 -0.56
C PHE A 136 -4.34 -1.79 -0.19
N ALA A 137 -5.15 -2.00 0.84
CA ALA A 137 -5.59 -3.34 1.24
C ALA A 137 -6.38 -4.04 0.11
N LEU A 138 -7.19 -3.32 -0.67
CA LEU A 138 -7.88 -3.85 -1.85
C LEU A 138 -6.90 -4.26 -2.98
N ILE A 139 -5.78 -3.55 -3.16
CA ILE A 139 -4.71 -3.96 -4.09
C ILE A 139 -4.11 -5.30 -3.64
N VAL A 140 -3.84 -5.45 -2.34
CA VAL A 140 -3.32 -6.71 -1.78
C VAL A 140 -4.35 -7.82 -1.93
N ALA A 141 -5.66 -7.54 -1.78
CA ALA A 141 -6.72 -8.52 -1.94
C ALA A 141 -6.86 -9.03 -3.39
N ASP A 142 -6.73 -8.14 -4.38
CA ASP A 142 -6.65 -8.54 -5.80
C ASP A 142 -5.44 -9.46 -6.04
N PHE A 143 -4.29 -9.16 -5.46
CA PHE A 143 -3.13 -10.04 -5.53
C PHE A 143 -3.38 -11.39 -4.86
N GLN A 144 -4.03 -11.39 -3.70
CA GLN A 144 -4.19 -12.57 -2.85
C GLN A 144 -5.22 -13.55 -3.41
N TRP A 145 -6.35 -13.04 -3.91
CA TRP A 145 -7.52 -13.84 -4.26
C TRP A 145 -8.07 -13.59 -5.68
N GLY A 146 -7.51 -12.63 -6.41
CA GLY A 146 -8.04 -12.18 -7.70
C GLY A 146 -9.39 -11.46 -7.60
N SER A 147 -9.90 -10.96 -8.72
CA SER A 147 -11.10 -10.11 -8.76
C SER A 147 -12.25 -10.68 -9.59
N THR A 148 -12.33 -12.01 -9.71
CA THR A 148 -13.42 -12.71 -10.43
C THR A 148 -14.51 -13.24 -9.51
N GLY A 149 -14.39 -13.02 -8.20
CA GLY A 149 -15.36 -13.46 -7.19
C GLY A 149 -16.54 -12.49 -7.02
N SER A 150 -17.25 -12.62 -5.90
CA SER A 150 -18.38 -11.76 -5.53
C SER A 150 -17.99 -10.30 -5.28
N ILE A 151 -16.73 -10.06 -4.89
CA ILE A 151 -16.15 -8.73 -4.75
C ILE A 151 -15.05 -8.59 -5.81
N ASN A 152 -15.10 -7.49 -6.56
CA ASN A 152 -14.10 -7.15 -7.56
C ASN A 152 -13.10 -6.16 -6.93
N TYR A 153 -12.14 -6.68 -6.16
CA TYR A 153 -11.20 -5.85 -5.38
C TYR A 153 -10.43 -4.87 -6.27
N LYS A 154 -10.09 -5.28 -7.49
CA LYS A 154 -9.39 -4.43 -8.45
C LYS A 154 -10.19 -3.22 -8.88
N ASN A 155 -11.45 -3.40 -9.26
CA ASN A 155 -12.31 -2.29 -9.65
C ASN A 155 -12.65 -1.41 -8.43
N ASP A 156 -12.86 -2.04 -7.27
CA ASP A 156 -13.10 -1.33 -6.01
C ASP A 156 -11.88 -0.48 -5.61
N ALA A 157 -10.66 -1.02 -5.70
CA ALA A 157 -9.41 -0.28 -5.48
C ALA A 157 -9.27 0.90 -6.45
N LYS A 158 -9.45 0.68 -7.77
CA LYS A 158 -9.36 1.75 -8.78
C LYS A 158 -10.37 2.87 -8.53
N SER A 159 -11.58 2.50 -8.13
CA SER A 159 -12.65 3.46 -7.83
C SER A 159 -12.28 4.30 -6.60
N LEU A 160 -11.84 3.65 -5.52
CA LEU A 160 -11.45 4.37 -4.30
C LEU A 160 -10.21 5.24 -4.51
N ILE A 161 -9.20 4.78 -5.25
CA ILE A 161 -8.02 5.58 -5.62
C ILE A 161 -8.43 6.83 -6.42
N THR A 162 -9.42 6.69 -7.32
CA THR A 162 -9.97 7.83 -8.06
C THR A 162 -10.69 8.81 -7.13
N THR A 163 -11.47 8.30 -6.17
CA THR A 163 -12.13 9.10 -5.14
C THR A 163 -11.13 9.88 -4.28
N ILE A 164 -10.07 9.23 -3.79
CA ILE A 164 -8.99 9.87 -3.03
C ILE A 164 -8.38 11.00 -3.85
N LYS A 165 -8.01 10.73 -5.11
CA LYS A 165 -7.45 11.74 -6.01
C LYS A 165 -8.36 12.95 -6.20
N LEU A 166 -9.67 12.74 -6.28
CA LEU A 166 -10.66 13.79 -6.55
C LEU A 166 -10.99 14.62 -5.30
N HIS A 167 -11.11 13.97 -4.15
CA HIS A 167 -11.69 14.60 -2.95
C HIS A 167 -10.68 14.83 -1.82
N GLU A 168 -9.57 14.09 -1.80
CA GLU A 168 -8.62 14.07 -0.68
C GLU A 168 -7.21 14.51 -1.08
N ILE A 169 -6.99 14.85 -2.34
CA ILE A 169 -5.81 15.58 -2.80
C ILE A 169 -6.24 17.00 -3.16
N GLU A 170 -5.57 18.00 -2.58
CA GLU A 170 -5.78 19.39 -2.94
C GLU A 170 -5.37 19.63 -4.40
N ALA A 171 -6.33 20.14 -5.19
CA ALA A 171 -6.16 20.32 -6.61
C ALA A 171 -4.97 21.24 -6.94
N ASN A 172 -4.15 20.82 -7.91
CA ASN A 172 -2.98 21.55 -8.41
C ASN A 172 -1.80 21.74 -7.44
N THR A 173 -1.87 21.21 -6.22
CA THR A 173 -0.77 21.33 -5.23
C THR A 173 -0.17 20.00 -4.82
N PHE A 174 -0.88 18.90 -5.08
CA PHE A 174 -0.55 17.53 -4.65
C PHE A 174 -0.51 17.35 -3.13
N VAL A 175 -1.02 18.32 -2.36
CA VAL A 175 -1.08 18.22 -0.89
C VAL A 175 -2.19 17.26 -0.52
N LEU A 176 -1.86 16.25 0.29
CA LEU A 176 -2.86 15.38 0.90
C LEU A 176 -3.71 16.19 1.88
N LYS A 177 -5.02 16.18 1.68
CA LYS A 177 -5.97 16.69 2.65
C LYS A 177 -6.14 15.66 3.78
N PRO A 178 -6.48 16.08 5.00
CA PRO A 178 -6.79 15.17 6.10
C PRO A 178 -8.16 14.51 5.99
N GLY A 179 -9.05 15.02 5.15
CA GLY A 179 -10.34 14.43 4.85
C GLY A 179 -10.96 15.05 3.61
N ASP A 180 -12.07 14.49 3.15
CA ASP A 180 -12.74 14.92 1.92
C ASP A 180 -13.34 16.34 2.02
N GLN A 181 -13.70 16.81 3.22
CA GLN A 181 -14.35 18.11 3.42
C GLN A 181 -13.44 19.26 3.86
N PHE A 182 -12.18 19.01 4.21
CA PHE A 182 -11.33 20.06 4.82
C PHE A 182 -9.83 19.88 4.56
N GLY A 183 -9.04 20.89 4.92
CA GLY A 183 -7.58 20.91 4.90
C GLY A 183 -6.96 21.08 3.53
N GLY A 184 -5.75 20.55 3.34
CA GLY A 184 -4.89 20.82 2.19
C GLY A 184 -3.71 21.69 2.62
N SER A 185 -3.39 22.74 1.87
CA SER A 185 -2.21 23.57 2.13
C SER A 185 -2.24 24.29 3.48
N GLN A 186 -3.42 24.57 4.04
CA GLN A 186 -3.58 25.25 5.33
C GLN A 186 -3.50 24.31 6.54
N ILE A 187 -3.89 23.04 6.37
CA ILE A 187 -3.76 22.01 7.41
C ILE A 187 -3.69 20.62 6.78
N THR A 188 -2.65 19.88 7.13
CA THR A 188 -2.40 18.50 6.73
C THR A 188 -1.73 17.76 7.90
N ASN A 189 -1.74 16.43 7.83
CA ASN A 189 -1.23 15.56 8.89
C ASN A 189 -0.10 14.68 8.35
N PRO A 190 1.17 14.87 8.79
CA PRO A 190 2.30 14.07 8.36
C PRO A 190 2.13 12.56 8.55
N SER A 191 1.34 12.14 9.55
CA SER A 191 1.12 10.72 9.84
C SER A 191 0.25 10.01 8.79
N TYR A 192 -0.45 10.77 7.95
CA TYR A 192 -1.27 10.24 6.86
C TYR A 192 -0.44 10.03 5.59
N PHE A 193 0.75 10.63 5.51
CA PHE A 193 1.60 10.53 4.34
C PHE A 193 2.12 9.11 4.16
N SER A 194 1.64 8.45 3.10
CA SER A 194 1.99 7.08 2.74
C SER A 194 2.61 7.00 1.34
N PRO A 195 3.83 7.55 1.11
CA PRO A 195 4.49 7.56 -0.20
C PRO A 195 4.54 6.21 -0.91
N ALA A 196 4.75 5.13 -0.16
CA ALA A 196 4.76 3.77 -0.69
C ALA A 196 3.42 3.40 -1.35
N TYR A 197 2.31 3.81 -0.73
CA TYR A 197 0.97 3.52 -1.25
C TYR A 197 0.68 4.38 -2.47
N TYR A 198 1.10 5.65 -2.50
CA TYR A 198 0.97 6.48 -3.70
C TYR A 198 1.70 5.84 -4.88
N ARG A 199 2.93 5.36 -4.70
CA ARG A 199 3.67 4.65 -5.77
C ARG A 199 2.93 3.41 -6.24
N ALA A 200 2.39 2.61 -5.31
CA ALA A 200 1.57 1.45 -5.63
C ALA A 200 0.29 1.86 -6.38
N PHE A 201 -0.38 2.95 -5.99
CA PHE A 201 -1.57 3.48 -6.66
C PHE A 201 -1.25 3.91 -8.09
N GLY A 202 -0.15 4.64 -8.29
CA GLY A 202 0.31 5.07 -9.60
C GLY A 202 0.57 3.89 -10.53
N ALA A 203 1.24 2.85 -10.05
CA ALA A 203 1.49 1.64 -10.83
C ALA A 203 0.21 0.80 -11.06
N PHE A 204 -0.71 0.74 -10.11
CA PHE A 204 -1.96 -0.02 -10.20
C PHE A 204 -3.01 0.65 -11.12
N THR A 205 -3.02 1.98 -11.16
CA THR A 205 -3.96 2.79 -11.95
C THR A 205 -3.38 3.32 -13.26
N ASN A 206 -2.08 3.10 -13.51
CA ASN A 206 -1.33 3.69 -14.62
C ASN A 206 -1.30 5.24 -14.59
N ASP A 207 -1.17 5.81 -13.39
CA ASP A 207 -1.07 7.25 -13.14
C ASP A 207 0.17 7.58 -12.30
N VAL A 208 1.30 7.00 -12.70
CA VAL A 208 2.57 7.06 -11.97
C VAL A 208 3.04 8.49 -11.73
N SER A 209 2.88 9.38 -12.71
CA SER A 209 3.35 10.77 -12.61
C SER A 209 2.60 11.55 -11.53
N PHE A 210 1.27 11.44 -11.49
CA PHE A 210 0.47 12.13 -10.48
C PHE A 210 0.82 11.65 -9.08
N TRP A 211 0.78 10.33 -8.84
CA TRP A 211 1.01 9.79 -7.51
C TRP A 211 2.45 9.93 -7.02
N ASN A 212 3.43 9.91 -7.92
CA ASN A 212 4.81 10.27 -7.57
C ASN A 212 4.92 11.76 -7.16
N SER A 213 4.12 12.64 -7.74
CA SER A 213 4.07 14.05 -7.35
C SER A 213 3.48 14.23 -5.95
N VAL A 214 2.46 13.44 -5.60
CA VAL A 214 1.92 13.38 -4.22
C VAL A 214 2.99 12.88 -3.23
N ALA A 215 3.69 11.80 -3.57
CA ALA A 215 4.80 11.28 -2.75
C ALA A 215 5.91 12.32 -2.53
N ALA A 216 6.36 12.99 -3.60
CA ALA A 216 7.37 14.04 -3.52
C ALA A 216 6.89 15.23 -2.67
N LYS A 217 5.61 15.60 -2.79
CA LYS A 217 5.02 16.68 -1.99
C LYS A 217 4.99 16.32 -0.51
N SER A 218 4.65 15.07 -0.15
CA SER A 218 4.71 14.60 1.24
C SER A 218 6.11 14.73 1.84
N TYR A 219 7.16 14.32 1.12
CA TYR A 219 8.55 14.50 1.61
C TYR A 219 8.94 15.97 1.72
N THR A 220 8.48 16.82 0.80
CA THR A 220 8.69 18.28 0.88
C THR A 220 8.09 18.84 2.16
N ILE A 221 6.84 18.48 2.49
CA ILE A 221 6.15 18.96 3.69
C ILE A 221 6.82 18.44 4.96
N ILE A 222 7.17 17.15 5.01
CA ILE A 222 7.91 16.56 6.14
C ILE A 222 9.22 17.33 6.38
N ASN A 223 10.02 17.53 5.33
CA ASN A 223 11.30 18.22 5.45
C ASN A 223 11.12 19.67 5.90
N ASN A 224 10.13 20.38 5.33
CA ASN A 224 9.81 21.73 5.76
C ASN A 224 9.37 21.78 7.23
N ASN A 225 8.53 20.84 7.69
CA ASN A 225 8.07 20.79 9.07
C ASN A 225 9.23 20.58 10.05
N LEU A 226 10.18 19.71 9.69
CA LEU A 226 11.38 19.51 10.50
C LEU A 226 12.27 20.75 10.51
N THR A 227 12.51 21.37 9.35
CA THR A 227 13.44 22.51 9.23
C THR A 227 12.88 23.78 9.83
N VAL A 228 11.65 24.17 9.49
CA VAL A 228 11.05 25.45 9.90
C VAL A 228 10.82 25.50 11.41
N ASN A 229 10.50 24.36 12.03
CA ASN A 229 10.24 24.28 13.46
C ASN A 229 11.46 23.84 14.28
N ASN A 230 12.66 23.76 13.66
CA ASN A 230 13.91 23.30 14.30
C ASN A 230 13.77 21.93 15.00
N ALA A 231 13.03 21.00 14.38
CA ALA A 231 12.74 19.72 14.98
C ALA A 231 13.98 18.80 15.00
N VAL A 232 14.15 18.06 16.09
CA VAL A 232 15.18 17.03 16.21
C VAL A 232 14.62 15.67 15.76
N GLY A 233 15.50 14.76 15.35
CA GLY A 233 15.16 13.33 15.37
C GLY A 233 14.01 12.88 14.47
N GLY A 234 13.67 13.63 13.42
CA GLY A 234 12.51 13.29 12.57
C GLY A 234 11.15 13.50 13.26
N LEU A 235 11.10 14.20 14.39
CA LEU A 235 9.89 14.51 15.15
C LEU A 235 9.01 15.53 14.43
N VAL A 236 8.21 15.06 13.47
CA VAL A 236 7.17 15.89 12.84
C VAL A 236 6.07 16.25 13.83
N SER A 237 5.39 17.38 13.62
CA SER A 237 4.22 17.73 14.41
C SER A 237 2.99 16.94 13.94
N ASP A 238 2.00 16.71 14.81
CA ASP A 238 0.74 16.05 14.46
C ASP A 238 0.05 16.76 13.28
N TRP A 239 0.04 18.09 13.28
CA TRP A 239 -0.63 18.91 12.27
C TRP A 239 0.28 20.05 11.81
N CYS A 240 0.27 20.34 10.51
CA CYS A 240 1.06 21.43 9.93
C CYS A 240 0.42 21.99 8.66
N THR A 241 0.91 23.14 8.18
CA THR A 241 0.62 23.64 6.84
C THR A 241 1.48 22.90 5.80
N ALA A 242 1.18 23.05 4.51
CA ALA A 242 2.07 22.55 3.44
C ALA A 242 3.44 23.27 3.38
N ALA A 243 3.59 24.41 4.06
CA ALA A 243 4.88 25.06 4.27
C ALA A 243 5.66 24.49 5.48
N GLY A 244 5.11 23.50 6.18
CA GLY A 244 5.71 22.85 7.34
C GLY A 244 5.51 23.61 8.66
N THR A 245 5.06 24.86 8.64
CA THR A 245 4.75 25.63 9.86
C THR A 245 3.58 25.01 10.62
N TYR A 246 3.45 25.32 11.90
CA TYR A 246 2.22 25.02 12.64
C TYR A 246 1.01 25.64 11.95
N SER A 247 -0.09 24.89 11.88
CA SER A 247 -1.36 25.39 11.36
C SER A 247 -2.13 26.12 12.46
N SER A 248 -2.67 27.29 12.16
CA SER A 248 -3.60 27.98 13.06
C SER A 248 -4.94 27.25 13.20
N GLU A 249 -5.28 26.36 12.27
CA GLU A 249 -6.51 25.55 12.30
C GLU A 249 -6.39 24.37 13.27
N ALA A 250 -5.18 24.07 13.76
CA ALA A 250 -4.92 22.90 14.59
C ALA A 250 -5.25 23.09 16.09
N GLY A 251 -5.79 24.24 16.49
CA GLY A 251 -6.08 24.57 17.90
C GLY A 251 -7.11 23.67 18.60
N ILE A 252 -7.84 22.83 17.86
CA ILE A 252 -8.76 21.83 18.41
C ILE A 252 -8.08 20.50 18.75
N TYR A 253 -6.86 20.28 18.26
CA TYR A 253 -6.11 19.05 18.49
C TYR A 253 -5.21 19.19 19.73
N LYS A 254 -4.76 18.05 20.23
CA LYS A 254 -3.91 17.98 21.41
C LYS A 254 -2.64 18.81 21.17
N TYR A 255 -2.30 19.68 22.14
CA TYR A 255 -1.16 20.60 22.06
C TYR A 255 -1.17 21.48 20.80
N ASP A 256 -2.34 21.88 20.33
CA ASP A 256 -2.57 22.61 19.08
C ASP A 256 -1.97 21.90 17.83
N GLY A 257 -1.77 20.57 17.91
CA GLY A 257 -1.13 19.77 16.87
C GLY A 257 0.37 20.04 16.67
N LYS A 258 1.03 20.73 17.60
CA LYS A 258 2.43 21.21 17.44
C LYS A 258 3.49 20.20 17.87
N THR A 259 3.10 19.11 18.52
CA THR A 259 4.03 18.12 19.08
C THR A 259 4.02 16.83 18.25
N TYR A 260 5.04 16.01 18.43
CA TYR A 260 5.03 14.62 17.97
C TYR A 260 4.22 13.79 18.97
N ASN A 261 2.94 13.57 18.69
CA ASN A 261 2.02 12.84 19.57
C ASN A 261 1.33 11.68 18.83
N TYR A 262 0.15 11.27 19.29
CA TYR A 262 -0.53 10.05 18.84
C TYR A 262 -0.95 10.06 17.36
N ASP A 263 -0.98 11.21 16.70
CA ASP A 263 -1.07 11.25 15.25
C ASP A 263 0.30 11.00 14.63
N ALA A 264 1.24 11.94 14.82
CA ALA A 264 2.57 12.00 14.21
C ALA A 264 3.38 10.70 14.37
N VAL A 265 3.12 9.95 15.45
CA VAL A 265 3.80 8.69 15.76
C VAL A 265 3.73 7.64 14.65
N ARG A 266 2.75 7.69 13.75
CA ARG A 266 2.65 6.74 12.63
C ARG A 266 3.64 7.07 11.49
N THR A 267 4.17 8.29 11.43
CA THR A 267 5.03 8.77 10.33
C THR A 267 6.28 7.90 10.11
N PRO A 268 7.07 7.54 11.16
CA PRO A 268 8.21 6.62 10.99
C PRO A 268 7.86 5.30 10.31
N TRP A 269 6.71 4.69 10.66
CA TRP A 269 6.25 3.47 10.01
C TRP A 269 5.88 3.72 8.54
N ARG A 270 5.05 4.71 8.25
CA ARG A 270 4.62 5.00 6.87
C ARG A 270 5.81 5.25 5.94
N ILE A 271 6.82 5.97 6.42
CA ILE A 271 8.03 6.27 5.63
C ILE A 271 8.98 5.07 5.57
N ALA A 272 9.07 4.25 6.62
CA ALA A 272 9.84 3.01 6.59
C ALA A 272 9.33 2.05 5.52
N VAL A 273 8.01 1.96 5.33
CA VAL A 273 7.41 1.14 4.25
C VAL A 273 7.93 1.58 2.88
N ASP A 274 7.99 2.88 2.57
CA ASP A 274 8.50 3.35 1.26
C ASP A 274 9.98 3.00 1.08
N TYR A 275 10.78 3.10 2.15
CA TYR A 275 12.19 2.73 2.07
C TYR A 275 12.38 1.23 1.82
N VAL A 276 11.73 0.36 2.59
CA VAL A 276 11.98 -1.09 2.48
C VAL A 276 11.39 -1.69 1.19
N TRP A 277 10.36 -1.07 0.61
CA TRP A 277 9.78 -1.51 -0.65
C TRP A 277 10.49 -0.93 -1.88
N TYR A 278 10.85 0.35 -1.86
CA TYR A 278 11.33 1.06 -3.06
C TYR A 278 12.75 1.60 -2.97
N GLY A 279 13.38 1.57 -1.79
CA GLY A 279 14.73 2.10 -1.61
C GLY A 279 14.82 3.63 -1.73
N THR A 280 13.69 4.33 -1.60
CA THR A 280 13.61 5.79 -1.78
C THR A 280 14.61 6.53 -0.88
N ALA A 281 15.41 7.41 -1.50
CA ALA A 281 16.45 8.17 -0.79
C ALA A 281 15.87 9.09 0.30
N ASP A 282 14.81 9.83 0.01
CA ASP A 282 14.14 10.70 1.00
C ASP A 282 13.59 9.88 2.18
N ALA A 283 13.05 8.69 1.91
CA ALA A 283 12.58 7.78 2.93
C ALA A 283 13.73 7.35 3.86
N LYS A 284 14.86 6.91 3.28
CA LYS A 284 16.09 6.56 4.02
C LYS A 284 16.56 7.71 4.91
N THR A 285 16.61 8.93 4.36
CA THR A 285 17.03 10.11 5.11
C THR A 285 16.14 10.38 6.31
N TYR A 286 14.81 10.30 6.14
CA TYR A 286 13.87 10.52 7.25
C TYR A 286 13.97 9.43 8.32
N VAL A 287 13.85 8.14 7.95
CA VAL A 287 13.85 7.05 8.94
C VAL A 287 15.20 6.92 9.66
N LYS A 288 16.31 7.28 9.01
CA LYS A 288 17.61 7.36 9.68
C LYS A 288 17.61 8.41 10.78
N LYS A 289 17.04 9.61 10.55
CA LYS A 289 16.90 10.64 11.60
C LYS A 289 16.05 10.13 12.76
N SER A 290 14.92 9.46 12.48
CA SER A 290 14.04 8.89 13.51
C SER A 290 14.70 7.76 14.29
N SER A 291 15.47 6.89 13.64
CA SER A 291 16.23 5.85 14.32
C SER A 291 17.37 6.42 15.17
N ASP A 292 18.09 7.41 14.66
CA ASP A 292 19.18 8.05 15.40
C ASP A 292 18.68 8.86 16.60
N PHE A 293 17.46 9.42 16.55
CA PHE A 293 16.84 10.03 17.72
C PHE A 293 16.78 9.05 18.90
N VAL A 294 16.24 7.86 18.68
CA VAL A 294 16.13 6.85 19.73
C VAL A 294 17.52 6.37 20.16
N ARG A 295 18.36 6.00 19.19
CA ARG A 295 19.67 5.41 19.47
C ARG A 295 20.63 6.38 20.15
N VAL A 296 20.65 7.64 19.72
CA VAL A 296 21.65 8.64 20.13
C VAL A 296 21.07 9.62 21.14
N ASN A 297 19.94 10.27 20.84
CA ASN A 297 19.39 11.31 21.70
C ASN A 297 18.73 10.72 22.96
N LEU A 298 17.97 9.63 22.81
CA LEU A 298 17.35 8.95 23.97
C LEU A 298 18.27 7.91 24.61
N GLY A 299 19.35 7.50 23.94
CA GLY A 299 20.27 6.47 24.43
C GLY A 299 19.69 5.05 24.46
N GLY A 300 18.63 4.77 23.69
CA GLY A 300 18.04 3.44 23.57
C GLY A 300 16.52 3.42 23.56
N THR A 301 15.96 2.30 23.10
CA THR A 301 14.52 2.09 22.93
C THR A 301 13.73 2.12 24.24
N SER A 302 14.32 1.66 25.35
CA SER A 302 13.66 1.66 26.68
C SER A 302 13.33 3.06 27.21
N ASN A 303 13.92 4.11 26.62
CA ASN A 303 13.67 5.51 26.98
C ASN A 303 12.61 6.18 26.10
N ILE A 304 12.00 5.46 25.15
CA ILE A 304 10.90 5.97 24.33
C ILE A 304 9.69 6.26 25.21
N LYS A 305 9.04 7.40 24.98
CA LYS A 305 7.83 7.88 25.65
C LYS A 305 6.74 8.26 24.65
N ASP A 306 5.51 8.39 25.12
CA ASP A 306 4.30 8.65 24.35
C ASP A 306 4.05 10.14 24.01
N GLY A 307 5.12 10.87 23.70
CA GLY A 307 5.02 12.23 23.17
C GLY A 307 6.25 13.09 23.39
N TYR A 308 6.59 13.87 22.35
CA TYR A 308 7.71 14.80 22.37
C TYR A 308 7.31 16.14 21.76
N SER A 309 7.77 17.25 22.35
CA SER A 309 7.91 18.49 21.61
C SER A 309 8.90 18.29 20.46
N GLN A 310 8.82 19.11 19.41
CA GLN A 310 9.69 18.94 18.25
C GLN A 310 11.18 19.17 18.56
N ASP A 311 11.51 19.91 19.62
CA ASP A 311 12.88 20.06 20.13
C ASP A 311 13.42 18.81 20.85
N GLY A 312 12.59 17.77 21.01
CA GLY A 312 12.93 16.50 21.66
C GLY A 312 12.63 16.45 23.15
N SER A 313 12.12 17.54 23.75
CA SER A 313 11.67 17.53 25.14
C SER A 313 10.41 16.67 25.32
N LEU A 314 10.30 16.02 26.48
CA LEU A 314 9.18 15.12 26.78
C LEU A 314 7.88 15.89 27.03
N VAL A 315 6.81 15.44 26.39
CA VAL A 315 5.42 15.83 26.75
C VAL A 315 4.56 14.62 27.13
N GLY A 316 5.03 13.40 26.80
CA GLY A 316 4.48 12.13 27.25
C GLY A 316 5.25 11.56 28.43
N GLN A 317 4.69 10.52 29.05
CA GLN A 317 5.24 9.85 30.24
C GLN A 317 5.29 8.32 30.11
N TRP A 318 4.45 7.73 29.26
CA TRP A 318 4.26 6.30 29.15
C TRP A 318 5.14 5.70 28.07
N HIS A 319 5.61 4.48 28.30
CA HIS A 319 6.35 3.70 27.33
C HIS A 319 5.40 2.63 26.76
N ASN A 320 5.02 2.77 25.49
CA ASN A 320 3.92 1.98 24.90
C ASN A 320 4.22 1.53 23.46
N ALA A 321 3.44 0.57 22.98
CA ALA A 321 3.72 -0.11 21.71
C ALA A 321 3.54 0.79 20.47
N THR A 322 2.70 1.82 20.57
CA THR A 322 2.45 2.81 19.51
C THR A 322 3.72 3.56 19.15
N PHE A 323 4.46 4.06 20.15
CA PHE A 323 5.68 4.84 19.91
C PHE A 323 6.89 3.94 19.68
N VAL A 324 7.04 2.89 20.49
CA VAL A 324 8.17 1.95 20.37
C VAL A 324 8.19 1.29 19.00
N GLY A 325 7.04 0.81 18.53
CA GLY A 325 6.99 0.09 17.26
C GLY A 325 7.19 0.98 16.05
N ALA A 326 6.72 2.23 16.09
CA ALA A 326 6.98 3.18 15.01
C ALA A 326 8.49 3.45 14.84
N PHE A 327 9.20 3.70 15.93
CA PHE A 327 10.65 3.90 15.88
C PHE A 327 11.40 2.60 15.53
N ALA A 328 10.91 1.43 15.97
CA ALA A 328 11.45 0.14 15.54
C ALA A 328 11.33 -0.05 14.02
N CYS A 329 10.21 0.35 13.41
CA CYS A 329 10.07 0.36 11.94
C CYS A 329 11.08 1.30 11.28
N ALA A 330 11.30 2.50 11.81
CA ALA A 330 12.34 3.40 11.29
C ALA A 330 13.75 2.82 11.39
N ALA A 331 14.04 2.04 12.44
CA ALA A 331 15.33 1.37 12.60
C ALA A 331 15.63 0.35 11.47
N MET A 332 14.63 -0.13 10.72
CA MET A 332 14.83 -0.94 9.50
C MET A 332 15.55 -0.16 8.40
N GLY A 333 15.33 1.16 8.34
CA GLY A 333 16.09 2.06 7.49
C GLY A 333 17.23 2.77 8.21
N GLY A 334 17.55 2.39 9.45
CA GLY A 334 18.76 2.81 10.13
C GLY A 334 20.00 2.08 9.61
N ASP A 335 21.13 2.30 10.29
CA ASP A 335 22.43 1.68 9.95
C ASP A 335 22.99 0.83 11.11
N ASN A 336 22.19 0.57 12.15
CA ASN A 336 22.65 -0.11 13.36
C ASN A 336 21.80 -1.35 13.69
N GLN A 337 22.37 -2.53 13.45
CA GLN A 337 21.69 -3.83 13.65
C GLN A 337 21.37 -4.11 15.12
N ILE A 338 22.25 -3.72 16.06
CA ILE A 338 22.04 -3.93 17.50
C ILE A 338 20.80 -3.15 17.95
N HIS A 339 20.74 -1.88 17.58
CA HIS A 339 19.61 -1.01 17.90
C HIS A 339 18.27 -1.52 17.31
N LEU A 340 18.27 -2.03 16.07
CA LEU A 340 17.06 -2.65 15.49
C LEU A 340 16.64 -3.91 16.26
N ASN A 341 17.60 -4.77 16.64
CA ASN A 341 17.31 -5.98 17.42
C ASN A 341 16.72 -5.64 18.80
N GLU A 342 17.27 -4.62 19.46
CA GLU A 342 16.77 -4.12 20.74
C GLU A 342 15.37 -3.55 20.60
N SER A 343 15.14 -2.69 19.59
CA SER A 343 13.83 -2.06 19.34
C SER A 343 12.74 -3.09 19.01
N TYR A 344 13.09 -4.14 18.25
CA TYR A 344 12.20 -5.27 18.00
C TYR A 344 11.86 -6.03 19.29
N THR A 345 12.87 -6.30 20.12
CA THR A 345 12.69 -7.03 21.39
C THR A 345 11.84 -6.23 22.37
N ASP A 346 12.04 -4.91 22.42
CA ASP A 346 11.27 -3.99 23.24
C ASP A 346 9.79 -3.99 22.85
N LEU A 347 9.49 -3.77 21.56
CA LEU A 347 8.12 -3.85 21.03
C LEU A 347 7.47 -5.20 21.34
N LYS A 348 8.20 -6.30 21.16
CA LYS A 348 7.70 -7.65 21.41
C LYS A 348 7.22 -7.80 22.85
N ASN A 349 7.98 -7.28 23.82
CA ASN A 349 7.73 -7.44 25.26
C ASN A 349 6.61 -6.55 25.81
N LEU A 350 6.21 -5.50 25.10
CA LEU A 350 5.08 -4.66 25.50
C LEU A 350 3.75 -5.41 25.40
N ASN A 351 2.91 -5.37 26.44
CA ASN A 351 1.67 -6.13 26.48
C ASN A 351 0.49 -5.23 26.89
N GLU A 352 -0.21 -4.68 25.90
CA GLU A 352 -1.31 -3.74 26.11
C GLU A 352 -2.57 -4.18 25.34
N PRO A 353 -3.02 -5.43 25.53
CA PRO A 353 -3.95 -6.11 24.60
C PRO A 353 -5.34 -5.47 24.53
N ASN A 354 -5.69 -4.63 25.50
CA ASN A 354 -7.00 -3.97 25.60
C ASN A 354 -7.00 -2.53 25.08
N SER A 355 -5.83 -1.95 24.77
CA SER A 355 -5.75 -0.64 24.13
C SER A 355 -5.89 -0.83 22.62
N TYR A 356 -6.96 -0.30 22.04
CA TYR A 356 -7.23 -0.44 20.60
C TYR A 356 -6.03 0.06 19.79
N PHE A 357 -5.58 1.29 20.08
CA PHE A 357 -4.54 1.92 19.27
C PHE A 357 -3.17 1.24 19.46
N ASN A 358 -2.76 0.99 20.71
CA ASN A 358 -1.47 0.38 21.00
C ASN A 358 -1.38 -1.04 20.45
N GLN A 359 -2.41 -1.88 20.65
CA GLN A 359 -2.38 -3.26 20.15
C GLN A 359 -2.54 -3.32 18.62
N THR A 360 -3.37 -2.48 18.00
CA THR A 360 -3.55 -2.49 16.54
C THR A 360 -2.25 -2.09 15.82
N LEU A 361 -1.63 -0.99 16.25
CA LEU A 361 -0.37 -0.54 15.66
C LEU A 361 0.78 -1.51 15.96
N LYS A 362 0.86 -2.08 17.17
CA LYS A 362 1.81 -3.16 17.48
C LYS A 362 1.72 -4.29 16.46
N THR A 363 0.51 -4.73 16.12
CA THR A 363 0.30 -5.81 15.15
C THR A 363 0.80 -5.41 13.76
N LEU A 364 0.43 -4.22 13.26
CA LEU A 364 0.87 -3.72 11.95
C LEU A 364 2.39 -3.55 11.87
N TYR A 365 3.01 -2.96 12.89
CA TYR A 365 4.47 -2.81 12.97
C TYR A 365 5.17 -4.17 13.01
N THR A 366 4.63 -5.12 13.77
CA THR A 366 5.15 -6.49 13.82
C THR A 366 5.05 -7.16 12.44
N PHE A 367 3.97 -6.94 11.68
CA PHE A 367 3.87 -7.46 10.30
C PHE A 367 5.01 -6.91 9.44
N LEU A 368 5.29 -5.60 9.49
CA LEU A 368 6.42 -5.02 8.74
C LEU A 368 7.77 -5.61 9.20
N LEU A 369 8.06 -5.55 10.50
CA LEU A 369 9.34 -5.97 11.10
C LEU A 369 9.68 -7.45 10.86
N THR A 370 8.65 -8.28 10.67
CA THR A 370 8.80 -9.74 10.44
C THR A 370 8.68 -10.16 8.98
N GLY A 371 8.51 -9.21 8.04
CA GLY A 371 8.41 -9.54 6.61
C GLY A 371 7.03 -9.99 6.15
N ASN A 372 5.99 -9.68 6.93
CA ASN A 372 4.60 -10.03 6.66
C ASN A 372 3.77 -8.83 6.13
N PHE A 373 4.42 -7.70 5.80
CA PHE A 373 3.81 -6.53 5.18
C PHE A 373 4.57 -6.18 3.89
N TYR A 374 4.41 -7.01 2.86
CA TYR A 374 5.17 -6.97 1.61
C TYR A 374 4.45 -6.20 0.50
N LEU A 375 5.19 -5.59 -0.42
CA LEU A 375 4.63 -5.06 -1.66
C LEU A 375 4.20 -6.23 -2.57
N PRO A 376 2.91 -6.39 -2.92
CA PRO A 376 2.50 -7.48 -3.80
C PRO A 376 3.07 -7.29 -5.22
N SER A 377 3.47 -8.37 -5.90
CA SER A 377 4.10 -8.26 -7.23
C SER A 377 3.19 -7.74 -8.34
N ASN A 378 1.87 -7.74 -8.13
CA ASN A 378 0.89 -7.14 -9.03
C ASN A 378 0.62 -5.65 -8.72
N ALA A 379 1.20 -5.07 -7.66
CA ALA A 379 1.18 -3.62 -7.43
C ALA A 379 2.16 -2.87 -8.34
N THR A 380 3.06 -3.57 -9.03
CA THR A 380 4.04 -3.01 -9.96
C THR A 380 3.68 -3.34 -11.41
N LEU A 381 2.65 -2.68 -11.93
CA LEU A 381 1.98 -2.92 -13.21
C LEU A 381 0.78 -3.86 -13.05
N SER A 382 -0.41 -3.27 -13.19
CA SER A 382 -1.59 -4.04 -13.61
C SER A 382 -1.26 -4.72 -14.94
N ASN A 383 -1.17 -6.04 -14.96
CA ASN A 383 -1.00 -6.82 -16.18
C ASN A 383 -2.27 -6.91 -17.04
N ASP A 384 -3.24 -6.02 -16.83
CA ASP A 384 -4.56 -6.10 -17.47
C ASP A 384 -4.96 -4.83 -18.20
N ASN A 385 -4.00 -4.07 -18.76
CA ASN A 385 -4.28 -3.18 -19.88
C ASN A 385 -3.07 -3.02 -20.79
N PHE A 386 -2.44 -4.13 -21.18
CA PHE A 386 -1.80 -4.30 -22.49
C PHE A 386 -1.37 -5.75 -22.64
N ASP A 387 -2.27 -6.58 -23.16
CA ASP A 387 -2.03 -7.98 -23.45
C ASP A 387 -1.88 -8.14 -24.98
N ILE A 388 -0.64 -8.00 -25.45
CA ILE A 388 -0.29 -8.27 -26.86
C ILE A 388 -0.58 -9.73 -27.21
N GLU A 389 -0.70 -10.64 -26.24
CA GLU A 389 -1.08 -12.03 -26.49
C GLU A 389 -2.59 -12.23 -26.69
N LYS A 390 -3.43 -11.36 -26.10
CA LYS A 390 -4.88 -11.32 -26.39
C LYS A 390 -5.24 -10.48 -27.61
N SER A 391 -4.38 -9.55 -28.02
CA SER A 391 -4.51 -8.88 -29.30
C SER A 391 -4.09 -9.85 -30.41
N THR A 392 -4.98 -10.20 -31.32
CA THR A 392 -4.67 -11.10 -32.45
C THR A 392 -3.66 -10.46 -33.40
N VAL A 393 -2.37 -10.58 -33.08
CA VAL A 393 -1.29 -10.19 -33.98
C VAL A 393 -1.15 -11.24 -35.07
N THR A 394 -1.50 -10.86 -36.30
CA THR A 394 -1.42 -11.74 -37.47
C THR A 394 -0.49 -11.18 -38.53
N LEU A 395 0.22 -12.08 -39.23
CA LEU A 395 1.00 -11.78 -40.42
C LEU A 395 0.37 -12.52 -41.61
N PHE A 396 0.01 -11.80 -42.66
CA PHE A 396 -0.53 -12.41 -43.87
C PHE A 396 -0.14 -11.61 -45.13
N PRO A 397 0.19 -12.26 -46.26
CA PRO A 397 0.40 -13.69 -46.42
C PRO A 397 1.69 -14.17 -45.71
N ASN A 398 1.71 -15.42 -45.29
CA ASN A 398 2.90 -16.09 -44.77
C ASN A 398 2.81 -17.60 -45.10
N PRO A 399 3.59 -18.11 -46.07
CA PRO A 399 4.68 -17.43 -46.77
C PRO A 399 4.26 -16.27 -47.68
N SER A 400 5.19 -15.37 -48.01
CA SER A 400 4.99 -14.20 -48.87
C SER A 400 6.05 -14.12 -49.96
N ALA A 401 5.72 -13.60 -51.14
CA ALA A 401 6.71 -13.32 -52.19
C ALA A 401 7.44 -11.99 -51.96
N ASP A 402 6.70 -10.95 -51.55
CA ASP A 402 7.21 -9.58 -51.56
C ASP A 402 6.59 -8.66 -50.50
N ARG A 403 5.35 -8.91 -50.04
CA ARG A 403 4.65 -8.01 -49.11
C ARG A 403 3.92 -8.77 -48.02
N ILE A 404 4.02 -8.25 -46.80
CA ILE A 404 3.32 -8.79 -45.63
C ILE A 404 2.44 -7.72 -45.01
N THR A 405 1.25 -8.10 -44.62
CA THR A 405 0.34 -7.28 -43.82
C THR A 405 0.49 -7.68 -42.36
N VAL A 406 0.79 -6.70 -41.52
CA VAL A 406 0.90 -6.83 -40.07
C VAL A 406 -0.33 -6.22 -39.46
N ASN A 407 -1.18 -7.04 -38.85
CA ASN A 407 -2.23 -6.55 -37.96
C ASN A 407 -1.66 -6.49 -36.55
N ALA A 408 -1.56 -5.28 -35.99
CA ALA A 408 -1.01 -5.01 -34.67
C ALA A 408 -1.66 -3.74 -34.12
N PRO A 409 -1.74 -3.56 -32.78
CA PRO A 409 -2.29 -2.34 -32.20
C PRO A 409 -1.66 -1.07 -32.76
N GLU A 410 -2.45 0.01 -32.85
CA GLU A 410 -1.94 1.32 -33.29
C GLU A 410 -0.76 1.78 -32.44
N ARG A 411 0.14 2.59 -33.05
CA ARG A 411 1.36 3.12 -32.42
C ARG A 411 2.39 2.06 -31.99
N SER A 412 2.24 0.82 -32.43
CA SER A 412 3.29 -0.20 -32.25
C SER A 412 4.49 0.10 -33.15
N THR A 413 5.70 -0.18 -32.68
CA THR A 413 6.89 -0.21 -33.51
C THR A 413 7.09 -1.61 -34.07
N ILE A 414 7.10 -1.74 -35.39
CA ILE A 414 7.29 -3.00 -36.11
C ILE A 414 8.72 -3.05 -36.63
N TYR A 415 9.42 -4.13 -36.31
CA TYR A 415 10.77 -4.44 -36.78
C TYR A 415 10.72 -5.71 -37.63
N VAL A 416 11.40 -5.71 -38.77
CA VAL A 416 11.70 -6.94 -39.51
C VAL A 416 13.19 -7.24 -39.36
N ILE A 417 13.49 -8.45 -38.92
CA ILE A 417 14.82 -8.90 -38.50
C ILE A 417 15.20 -10.12 -39.32
N SER A 418 16.40 -10.12 -39.92
CA SER A 418 16.95 -11.27 -40.63
C SER A 418 17.26 -12.45 -39.69
N ALA A 419 17.47 -13.65 -40.24
CA ALA A 419 17.94 -14.80 -39.46
C ALA A 419 19.30 -14.58 -38.76
N SER A 420 20.12 -13.65 -39.25
CA SER A 420 21.39 -13.24 -38.63
C SER A 420 21.22 -12.18 -37.53
N GLY A 421 19.99 -11.73 -37.26
CA GLY A 421 19.68 -10.73 -36.23
C GLY A 421 19.79 -9.27 -36.69
N SER A 422 19.97 -9.00 -37.99
CA SER A 422 20.04 -7.63 -38.52
C SER A 422 18.64 -7.06 -38.72
N ILE A 423 18.39 -5.84 -38.26
CA ILE A 423 17.15 -5.12 -38.53
C ILE A 423 17.18 -4.63 -39.98
N ILE A 424 16.28 -5.14 -40.81
CA ILE A 424 16.16 -4.80 -42.23
C ILE A 424 15.01 -3.82 -42.52
N HIS A 425 14.07 -3.68 -41.58
CA HIS A 425 13.00 -2.71 -41.65
C HIS A 425 12.55 -2.30 -40.24
N GLN A 426 12.19 -1.03 -40.06
CA GLN A 426 11.63 -0.50 -38.82
C GLN A 426 10.61 0.60 -39.16
N GLN A 427 9.43 0.52 -38.57
CA GLN A 427 8.41 1.57 -38.70
C GLN A 427 7.51 1.63 -37.48
N LYS A 428 6.94 2.80 -37.19
CA LYS A 428 5.89 2.98 -36.19
C LYS A 428 4.53 2.97 -36.88
N SER A 429 3.62 2.11 -36.44
CA SER A 429 2.29 1.98 -37.03
C SER A 429 1.43 3.20 -36.71
N THR A 430 0.69 3.67 -37.71
CA THR A 430 -0.29 4.76 -37.58
C THR A 430 -1.73 4.26 -37.63
N SER A 431 -1.93 2.97 -37.90
CA SER A 431 -3.21 2.27 -37.89
C SER A 431 -3.00 0.81 -37.50
N GLU A 432 -4.10 0.08 -37.25
CA GLU A 432 -4.04 -1.33 -36.84
C GLU A 432 -3.46 -2.27 -37.91
N THR A 433 -3.55 -1.88 -39.18
CA THR A 433 -3.05 -2.66 -40.31
C THR A 433 -1.90 -1.92 -40.96
N THR A 434 -0.72 -2.54 -40.98
CA THR A 434 0.46 -1.96 -41.61
C THR A 434 1.05 -2.91 -42.63
N GLU A 435 1.22 -2.44 -43.86
CA GLU A 435 1.82 -3.22 -44.93
C GLU A 435 3.33 -2.99 -44.98
N ILE A 436 4.11 -4.06 -45.14
CA ILE A 436 5.57 -4.04 -45.24
C ILE A 436 5.98 -4.63 -46.56
N ASN A 437 6.75 -3.86 -47.34
CA ASN A 437 7.37 -4.32 -48.57
C ASN A 437 8.76 -4.91 -48.28
N LEU A 438 8.93 -6.17 -48.64
CA LEU A 438 10.13 -6.99 -48.51
C LEU A 438 10.64 -7.50 -49.88
N ALA A 439 10.18 -6.95 -51.00
CA ALA A 439 10.53 -7.39 -52.36
C ALA A 439 12.04 -7.43 -52.66
N ASN A 440 12.84 -6.62 -51.95
CA ASN A 440 14.29 -6.54 -52.13
C ASN A 440 15.07 -7.47 -51.19
N GLN A 441 14.38 -8.34 -50.44
CA GLN A 441 15.01 -9.27 -49.50
C GLN A 441 15.12 -10.66 -50.12
N ALA A 442 16.18 -11.38 -49.80
CA ALA A 442 16.36 -12.75 -50.29
C ALA A 442 15.32 -13.70 -49.70
N SER A 443 14.93 -14.74 -50.44
CA SER A 443 14.08 -15.82 -49.92
C SER A 443 14.70 -16.43 -48.66
N GLY A 444 13.88 -16.67 -47.64
CA GLY A 444 14.37 -17.14 -46.35
C GLY A 444 13.46 -16.83 -45.17
N VAL A 445 13.98 -17.09 -43.97
CA VAL A 445 13.26 -16.86 -42.70
C VAL A 445 13.61 -15.49 -42.14
N TYR A 446 12.58 -14.73 -41.79
CA TYR A 446 12.67 -13.45 -41.10
C TYR A 446 11.78 -13.47 -39.86
N PHE A 447 12.05 -12.54 -38.95
CA PHE A 447 11.31 -12.36 -37.71
C PHE A 447 10.71 -10.96 -37.68
N VAL A 448 9.40 -10.88 -37.47
CA VAL A 448 8.68 -9.62 -37.27
C VAL A 448 8.49 -9.43 -35.78
N LYS A 449 9.25 -8.50 -35.18
CA LYS A 449 9.08 -8.10 -33.79
C LYS A 449 8.17 -6.87 -33.74
N ILE A 450 7.15 -6.92 -32.92
CA ILE A 450 6.21 -5.82 -32.71
C ILE A 450 6.34 -5.40 -31.25
N ALA A 451 6.72 -4.16 -31.01
CA ALA A 451 6.95 -3.62 -29.68
C ALA A 451 6.09 -2.38 -29.44
N ASN A 452 5.60 -2.19 -28.22
CA ASN A 452 4.98 -0.94 -27.81
C ASN A 452 6.00 0.03 -27.18
N ASP A 453 5.55 1.23 -26.85
CA ASP A 453 6.39 2.26 -26.20
C ASP A 453 6.78 1.86 -24.75
N ASP A 454 6.15 0.83 -24.19
CA ASP A 454 6.39 0.29 -22.83
C ASP A 454 7.30 -0.96 -22.82
N PHE A 455 8.12 -1.15 -23.86
CA PHE A 455 9.10 -2.25 -23.98
C PHE A 455 8.53 -3.69 -24.01
N LYS A 456 7.21 -3.89 -24.11
CA LYS A 456 6.60 -5.20 -24.36
C LYS A 456 6.72 -5.53 -25.85
N SER A 457 6.99 -6.79 -26.19
CA SER A 457 7.05 -7.20 -27.60
C SER A 457 6.62 -8.64 -27.85
N ILE A 458 6.05 -8.88 -29.03
CA ILE A 458 5.85 -10.22 -29.61
C ILE A 458 6.69 -10.37 -30.87
N THR A 459 7.18 -11.58 -31.10
CA THR A 459 7.92 -11.91 -32.33
C THR A 459 7.17 -13.02 -33.08
N LYS A 460 6.90 -12.80 -34.36
CA LYS A 460 6.31 -13.78 -35.27
C LYS A 460 7.31 -14.12 -36.39
N LYS A 461 7.31 -15.37 -36.82
CA LYS A 461 8.14 -15.83 -37.95
C LYS A 461 7.42 -15.53 -39.27
N VAL A 462 8.15 -15.05 -40.27
CA VAL A 462 7.67 -14.93 -41.65
C VAL A 462 8.63 -15.59 -42.63
N ILE A 463 8.08 -16.24 -43.64
CA ILE A 463 8.82 -16.94 -44.69
C ILE A 463 8.66 -16.15 -45.98
N LEU A 464 9.78 -15.73 -46.57
CA LEU A 464 9.81 -15.17 -47.92
C LEU A 464 10.18 -16.27 -48.92
N ASN A 465 9.36 -16.43 -49.96
CA ASN A 465 9.53 -17.45 -51.01
C ASN A 465 10.17 -16.86 -52.25
#